data_AF-A0A6P8W0V9-F1
#
_entry.id   AF-A0A6P8W0V9-F1
#
_cell.length_a   1.000
_cell.length_b   1.000
_cell.length_c   1.000
_cell.angle_alpha   90.00
_cell.angle_beta   90.00
_cell.angle_gamma   90.00
#
_symmetry.space_group_name_H-M   'P 1'
#
loop_
_entity.id
_entity.type
_entity.pdbx_description
1 polymer ?
#
loop_
_entity_poly.entity_id
_entity_poly.type
_entity_poly.pdbx_seq_one_letter_code
_entity_poly.pdbx_strand_id
1 'polypeptide(L)'
;MEIVLGYPRLRSEFGRQPLLSDRPASLILDLPPDPSLAPCFLLKNPRDQGLQAARDMSEHQVNTERFESDSCGINHVEGGWPKDVNPQEMEQTIRFRKKVEKDESYVNSLLQLGG
;
A
#
# COMPACT_ATOMS: atom_id res chain seq x y z
N MET A 1 31.86 14.03 6.89
CA MET A 1 32.62 13.64 5.69
C MET A 1 32.03 14.41 4.53
N GLU A 2 32.79 15.31 3.90
CA GLU A 2 32.35 15.98 2.67
C GLU A 2 32.43 14.98 1.52
N ILE A 3 31.30 14.73 0.85
CA ILE A 3 31.27 13.91 -0.36
C ILE A 3 31.67 14.81 -1.52
N VAL A 4 32.92 14.72 -1.96
CA VAL A 4 33.39 15.40 -3.16
C VAL A 4 32.92 14.59 -4.37
N LEU A 5 31.86 15.06 -5.03
CA LEU A 5 31.38 14.50 -6.29
C LEU A 5 32.32 14.95 -7.42
N GLY A 6 33.38 14.19 -7.63
CA GLY A 6 34.25 14.35 -8.80
C GLY A 6 33.61 13.68 -10.00
N TYR A 7 33.18 14.47 -10.99
CA TYR A 7 32.75 13.95 -12.29
C TYR A 7 34.00 13.61 -13.12
N PRO A 8 34.35 12.32 -13.32
CA PRO A 8 35.60 11.96 -14.01
C PRO A 8 35.54 12.24 -15.52
N ARG A 9 34.35 12.54 -16.06
CA ARG A 9 34.11 12.76 -17.48
C ARG A 9 33.10 13.88 -17.68
N LEU A 10 33.31 14.67 -18.73
CA LEU A 10 32.39 15.74 -19.11
C LEU A 10 31.09 15.15 -19.68
N ARG A 11 29.95 15.79 -19.43
CA ARG A 11 28.64 15.35 -19.96
C ARG A 11 28.62 15.20 -21.49
N SER A 12 29.43 16.01 -22.19
CA SER A 12 29.63 15.94 -23.65
C SER A 12 30.30 14.64 -24.13
N GLU A 13 30.91 13.86 -23.24
CA GLU A 13 31.54 12.58 -23.56
C GLU A 13 30.61 11.39 -23.40
N PHE A 14 29.47 11.58 -22.74
CA PHE A 14 28.42 10.58 -22.66
C PHE A 14 27.63 10.60 -23.96
N GLY A 15 27.35 9.42 -24.53
CA GLY A 15 26.60 9.31 -25.78
C GLY A 15 27.39 9.70 -27.03
N ARG A 16 28.73 9.65 -27.01
CA ARG A 16 29.55 9.74 -28.25
C ARG A 16 28.96 8.77 -29.27
N GLN A 17 28.83 9.26 -30.51
CA GLN A 17 28.25 8.48 -31.60
C GLN A 17 28.92 7.09 -31.66
N PRO A 18 28.15 6.00 -31.67
CA PRO A 18 28.73 4.69 -31.91
C PRO A 18 29.40 4.74 -33.29
N LEU A 19 30.67 4.36 -33.35
CA LEU A 19 31.35 4.13 -34.62
C LEU A 19 30.79 2.82 -35.20
N LEU A 20 29.60 2.92 -35.80
CA LEU A 20 28.96 1.83 -36.52
C LEU A 20 29.81 1.58 -37.77
N SER A 21 30.41 0.40 -37.83
CA SER A 21 31.04 -0.13 -39.02
C SER A 21 30.18 -1.27 -39.52
N ASP A 22 30.09 -1.42 -40.84
CA ASP A 22 29.41 -2.56 -41.44
C ASP A 22 30.16 -3.83 -41.01
N ARG A 23 29.55 -4.59 -40.11
CA ARG A 23 30.07 -5.84 -39.59
C ARG A 23 29.01 -6.90 -39.80
N PRO A 24 29.40 -8.13 -40.17
CA PRO A 24 28.46 -9.24 -40.21
C PRO A 24 27.84 -9.41 -38.81
N ALA A 25 26.56 -9.78 -38.77
CA ALA A 25 25.86 -10.02 -37.51
C ALA A 25 26.63 -11.08 -36.70
N SER A 26 27.10 -10.69 -35.51
CA SER A 26 27.75 -11.61 -34.58
C SER A 26 26.79 -11.93 -33.44
N LEU A 27 26.46 -13.21 -33.27
CA LEU A 27 25.74 -13.69 -32.10
C LEU A 27 26.68 -13.60 -30.90
N ILE A 28 26.48 -12.60 -30.04
CA ILE A 28 27.31 -12.40 -28.84
C ILE A 28 26.88 -13.37 -27.73
N LEU A 29 25.59 -13.67 -27.66
CA LEU A 29 25.01 -14.51 -26.62
C LEU A 29 23.71 -15.13 -27.13
N ASP A 30 23.54 -16.42 -26.87
CA ASP A 30 22.27 -17.13 -27.03
C ASP A 30 21.80 -17.59 -25.65
N LEU A 31 20.63 -17.10 -25.22
CA LEU A 31 20.04 -17.40 -23.93
C LEU A 31 18.73 -18.16 -24.16
N PRO A 32 18.74 -19.51 -24.05
CA PRO A 32 17.51 -20.27 -24.13
C PRO A 32 16.59 -19.94 -22.94
N PRO A 33 15.26 -19.93 -23.14
CA PRO A 33 14.32 -19.69 -22.05
C PRO A 33 14.38 -20.81 -21.02
N ASP A 34 14.24 -20.46 -19.74
CA ASP A 34 14.14 -21.43 -18.65
C ASP A 34 12.75 -22.11 -18.66
N PRO A 35 12.65 -23.43 -18.93
CA PRO A 35 11.37 -24.13 -18.97
C PRO A 35 10.64 -24.12 -17.62
N SER A 36 11.36 -23.94 -16.50
CA SER A 36 10.76 -23.91 -15.16
C SER A 36 9.89 -22.67 -14.92
N LEU A 37 10.09 -21.60 -15.69
CA LEU A 37 9.33 -20.36 -15.60
C LEU A 37 8.09 -20.36 -16.49
N ALA A 38 7.97 -21.30 -17.43
CA ALA A 38 6.82 -21.40 -18.33
C ALA A 38 5.48 -21.58 -17.58
N PRO A 39 5.37 -22.38 -16.50
CA PRO A 39 4.15 -22.49 -15.71
C PRO A 39 3.79 -21.21 -14.95
N CYS A 40 4.76 -20.33 -14.70
CA CYS A 40 4.56 -19.05 -14.01
C CYS A 40 4.12 -17.93 -14.96
N PHE A 41 4.05 -18.19 -16.27
CA PHE A 41 3.60 -17.21 -17.24
C PHE A 41 2.09 -16.97 -17.12
N LEU A 42 1.73 -15.71 -16.84
CA LEU A 42 0.34 -15.25 -16.82
C LEU A 42 0.17 -14.12 -17.85
N LEU A 43 -0.64 -14.37 -18.87
CA LEU A 43 -1.02 -13.34 -19.84
C LEU A 43 -1.98 -12.35 -19.17
N LYS A 44 -1.50 -11.16 -18.82
CA LYS A 44 -2.32 -10.06 -18.29
C LYS A 44 -2.78 -9.12 -19.41
N ASN A 45 -4.10 -8.93 -19.53
CA ASN A 45 -4.73 -7.94 -20.40
C ASN A 45 -6.01 -7.40 -19.73
N PRO A 46 -6.11 -6.10 -19.38
CA PRO A 46 -5.12 -5.03 -19.57
C PRO A 46 -3.89 -5.18 -18.67
N ARG A 47 -2.75 -4.60 -19.09
CA ARG A 47 -1.49 -4.63 -18.37
C ARG A 47 -1.17 -3.24 -17.84
N ASP A 48 -0.99 -3.11 -16.54
CA ASP A 48 -0.40 -1.91 -15.95
C ASP A 48 1.07 -1.84 -16.37
N GLN A 49 1.43 -0.77 -17.07
CA GLN A 49 2.81 -0.45 -17.41
C GLN A 49 3.17 0.85 -16.72
N GLY A 50 4.19 0.80 -15.86
CA GLY A 50 4.79 2.02 -15.31
C GLY A 50 5.49 2.78 -16.43
N LEU A 51 5.03 3.99 -16.73
CA LEU A 51 5.72 4.92 -17.62
C LEU A 51 6.62 5.82 -16.77
N GLN A 52 7.93 5.73 -16.96
CA GLN A 52 8.84 6.75 -16.45
C GLN A 52 8.82 7.93 -17.43
N ALA A 53 8.00 8.95 -17.14
CA ALA A 53 7.95 10.20 -17.91
C ALA A 53 9.08 11.18 -17.56
N ALA A 54 9.98 10.79 -16.65
CA ALA A 54 11.14 11.59 -16.27
C ALA A 54 12.31 11.33 -17.23
N ARG A 55 13.10 12.36 -17.48
CA ARG A 55 14.36 12.25 -18.21
C ARG A 55 15.35 11.44 -17.37
N ASP A 56 16.03 10.47 -17.98
CA ASP A 56 17.14 9.79 -17.33
C ASP A 56 18.25 10.81 -17.01
N MET A 57 18.45 11.05 -15.72
CA MET A 57 19.49 11.92 -15.19
C MET A 57 20.49 11.06 -14.41
N SER A 58 21.76 11.45 -14.44
CA SER A 58 22.80 10.79 -13.63
C SER A 58 22.64 11.01 -12.13
N GLU A 59 21.84 11.99 -11.73
CA GLU A 59 21.54 12.35 -10.34
C GLU A 59 20.10 12.89 -10.24
N HIS A 60 19.42 12.55 -9.15
CA HIS A 60 18.07 13.03 -8.84
C HIS A 60 18.05 13.51 -7.38
N GLN A 61 17.80 14.79 -7.15
CA GLN A 61 17.57 15.33 -5.81
C GLN A 61 16.07 15.59 -5.63
N VAL A 62 15.46 14.94 -4.65
CA VAL A 62 14.06 15.13 -4.28
C VAL A 62 14.01 15.56 -2.82
N ASN A 63 13.39 16.71 -2.57
CA ASN A 63 13.05 17.14 -1.22
C ASN A 63 11.64 16.67 -0.91
N THR A 64 11.50 15.59 -0.13
CA THR A 64 10.21 15.22 0.45
C THR A 64 10.01 16.02 1.74
N GLU A 65 8.95 16.82 1.78
CA GLU A 65 8.52 17.47 3.01
C GLU A 65 8.16 16.42 4.05
N ARG A 66 8.55 16.67 5.30
CA ARG A 66 8.24 15.77 6.41
C ARG A 66 6.78 15.99 6.80
N PHE A 67 5.95 14.99 6.56
CA PHE A 67 4.57 14.97 7.04
C PHE A 67 4.52 14.30 8.40
N GLU A 68 4.04 15.01 9.41
CA GLU A 68 3.77 14.45 10.74
C GLU A 68 2.31 13.95 10.75
N SER A 69 2.13 12.65 10.95
CA SER A 69 0.81 12.04 11.08
C SER A 69 0.73 11.25 12.38
N ASP A 70 -0.25 11.60 13.21
CA ASP A 70 -0.57 10.83 14.41
C ASP A 70 -1.73 9.87 14.14
N SER A 71 -1.57 8.64 14.61
CA SER A 71 -2.62 7.62 14.56
C SER A 71 -3.50 7.74 15.80
N CYS A 72 -4.62 8.44 15.67
CA CYS A 72 -5.62 8.56 16.73
C CYS A 72 -6.72 7.51 16.55
N GLY A 73 -6.72 6.46 17.38
CA GLY A 73 -7.86 5.56 17.51
C GLY A 73 -8.89 6.15 18.49
N ILE A 74 -10.17 6.15 18.11
CA ILE A 74 -11.27 6.51 19.02
C ILE A 74 -11.83 5.22 19.60
N ASN A 75 -11.71 5.04 20.91
CA ASN A 75 -12.41 3.97 21.62
C ASN A 75 -13.78 4.49 22.08
N HIS A 76 -14.87 4.02 21.45
CA HIS A 76 -16.22 4.38 21.84
C HIS A 76 -16.62 3.63 23.12
N VAL A 77 -16.32 4.19 24.29
CA VAL A 77 -16.70 3.61 25.59
C VAL A 77 -18.17 3.94 25.94
N GLU A 78 -18.72 5.02 25.39
CA GLU A 78 -20.04 5.57 25.75
C GLU A 78 -21.13 5.31 24.69
N GLY A 79 -20.84 4.48 23.69
CA GLY A 79 -21.77 4.20 22.59
C GLY A 79 -22.86 3.19 22.97
N GLY A 80 -24.05 3.34 22.40
CA GLY A 80 -25.12 2.33 22.45
C GLY A 80 -26.30 2.64 23.36
N TRP A 81 -26.26 3.72 24.14
CA TRP A 81 -27.41 4.17 24.91
C TRP A 81 -28.40 4.94 24.03
N PRO A 82 -29.72 4.69 24.16
CA PRO A 82 -30.71 5.53 23.51
C PRO A 82 -30.60 6.99 23.97
N LYS A 83 -31.05 7.90 23.10
CA LYS A 83 -31.12 9.35 23.36
C LYS A 83 -31.78 9.75 24.69
N ASP A 84 -32.65 8.90 25.25
CA ASP A 84 -33.39 9.17 26.48
C ASP A 84 -32.74 8.53 27.74
N VAL A 85 -31.56 7.91 27.61
CA VAL A 85 -30.85 7.24 28.71
C VAL A 85 -29.50 7.89 28.95
N ASN A 86 -29.31 8.46 30.15
CA ASN A 86 -28.03 9.01 30.58
C ASN A 86 -27.09 7.87 31.06
N PRO A 87 -25.93 7.63 30.38
CA PRO A 87 -24.98 6.59 30.77
C PRO A 87 -24.35 6.81 32.15
N GLN A 88 -24.29 8.06 32.61
CA GLN A 88 -23.72 8.41 33.92
C GLN A 88 -24.69 8.15 35.08
N GLU A 89 -25.98 7.91 34.78
CA GLU A 89 -27.00 7.68 35.78
C GLU A 89 -27.28 6.18 35.94
N MET A 90 -26.81 5.60 37.05
CA MET A 90 -26.88 4.16 37.30
C MET A 90 -28.33 3.63 37.28
N GLU A 91 -29.30 4.40 37.77
CA GLU A 91 -30.69 3.93 37.79
C GLU A 91 -31.28 3.81 36.38
N GLN A 92 -30.99 4.77 35.49
CA GLN A 92 -31.47 4.75 34.12
C GLN A 92 -30.86 3.59 33.33
N THR A 93 -29.54 3.37 33.49
CA THR A 93 -28.83 2.26 32.84
C THR A 93 -29.33 0.89 33.32
N ILE A 94 -29.58 0.71 34.62
CA ILE A 94 -30.13 -0.53 35.18
C ILE A 94 -31.56 -0.76 34.68
N ARG A 95 -32.42 0.27 34.67
CA ARG A 95 -33.80 0.16 34.15
C ARG A 95 -33.80 -0.23 32.68
N PHE A 96 -32.94 0.39 31.86
CA PHE A 96 -32.82 0.06 30.44
C PHE A 96 -32.35 -1.38 30.23
N ARG A 97 -31.29 -1.84 30.93
CA ARG A 97 -30.82 -3.23 30.84
C ARG A 97 -31.91 -4.24 31.18
N LYS A 98 -32.61 -4.02 32.30
CA LYS A 98 -33.74 -4.89 32.72
C LYS A 98 -34.90 -4.90 31.74
N LYS A 99 -35.11 -3.81 30.99
CA LYS A 99 -36.11 -3.73 29.94
C LYS A 99 -35.70 -4.60 28.74
N VAL A 100 -34.47 -4.43 28.27
CA VAL A 100 -33.92 -5.19 27.13
C VAL A 100 -33.83 -6.68 27.42
N GLU A 101 -33.42 -7.07 28.64
CA GLU A 101 -33.32 -8.49 29.04
C GLU A 101 -34.68 -9.22 29.05
N LYS A 102 -35.79 -8.50 29.09
CA LYS A 102 -37.14 -9.06 29.04
C LYS A 102 -37.72 -9.13 27.63
N ASP A 103 -37.08 -8.50 26.64
CA ASP A 103 -37.58 -8.53 25.27
C ASP A 103 -37.41 -9.93 24.66
N GLU A 104 -38.46 -10.42 23.99
CA GLU A 104 -38.46 -11.77 23.39
C GLU A 104 -37.33 -11.94 22.36
N SER A 105 -36.98 -10.87 21.65
CA SER A 105 -35.87 -10.86 20.69
C SER A 105 -34.52 -11.15 21.36
N TYR A 106 -34.29 -10.61 22.56
CA TYR A 106 -33.09 -10.85 23.35
C TYR A 106 -33.00 -12.31 23.78
N VAL A 107 -34.10 -12.86 24.31
CA VAL A 107 -34.19 -14.26 24.74
C VAL A 107 -34.00 -15.23 23.57
N ASN A 108 -34.66 -14.98 22.44
CA ASN A 108 -34.55 -15.81 21.24
C ASN A 108 -33.12 -15.82 20.67
N SER A 109 -32.43 -14.67 20.70
CA SER A 109 -31.05 -14.57 20.23
C SER A 109 -30.08 -15.34 21.13
N LEU A 110 -30.28 -15.30 22.46
CA LEU A 110 -29.48 -16.09 23.41
C LEU A 110 -29.64 -17.59 23.17
N LEU A 111 -30.87 -18.06 22.93
CA LEU A 111 -31.13 -19.47 22.65
C LEU A 111 -30.47 -19.94 21.34
N GLN A 112 -30.46 -19.09 20.30
CA GLN A 112 -29.80 -19.41 19.03
C GLN A 112 -28.27 -19.44 19.11
N LEU A 113 -27.67 -18.60 19.96
CA LEU A 113 -26.21 -18.54 20.14
C LEU A 113 -25.69 -19.59 21.14
N GLY A 114 -26.55 -20.09 22.02
CA GLY A 114 -26.19 -21.07 23.05
C GLY A 114 -26.49 -22.53 22.68
N GLY A 115 -27.12 -22.79 21.52
CA GLY A 115 -27.33 -24.14 20.96
C GLY A 115 -26.21 -24.55 20.02
#